data_AF-A0A2N6GBY5-F1
#
_entry.id   AF-A0A2N6GBY5-F1
#
_cell.length_a   1.000
_cell.length_b   1.000
_cell.length_c   1.000
_cell.angle_alpha   90.00
_cell.angle_beta   90.00
_cell.angle_gamma   90.00
#
_symmetry.space_group_name_H-M   'P 1'
#
loop_
_entity.id
_entity.type
_entity.pdbx_description
1 polymer ?
#
loop_
_entity_poly.entity_id
_entity_poly.type
_entity_poly.pdbx_seq_one_letter_code
_entity_poly.pdbx_strand_id
1 'polypeptide(L)'
;MGSETRKRTAHILVRCTPEEKAAAEEKVKAFSYASPAALVRDLLMDIEPKSTLDQQAILELVRVNADQGRLGGLLKHWLQGKGAEKDLVPDIRALLKEIEQTQQSLKARIMSL
;
A
#
# COMPACT_ATOMS: atom_id res chain seq x y z
N MET A 1 4.13 2.20 44.13
CA MET A 1 2.65 2.15 43.99
C MET A 1 2.29 2.50 42.55
N GLY A 2 2.44 1.55 41.62
CA GLY A 2 2.14 1.79 40.20
C GLY A 2 0.63 1.70 39.98
N SER A 3 0.01 2.75 39.44
CA SER A 3 -1.44 2.78 39.24
C SER A 3 -1.84 1.79 38.13
N GLU A 4 -2.47 0.68 38.51
CA GLU A 4 -3.21 -0.22 37.62
C GLU A 4 -4.48 0.51 37.11
N THR A 5 -4.30 1.50 36.24
CA THR A 5 -5.42 2.14 35.52
C THR A 5 -5.57 1.48 34.15
N ARG A 6 -5.62 0.15 34.11
CA ARG A 6 -5.92 -0.56 32.87
C ARG A 6 -7.43 -0.44 32.62
N LYS A 7 -7.83 0.43 31.68
CA LYS A 7 -9.24 0.65 31.27
C LYS A 7 -10.00 -0.62 30.82
N ARG A 8 -9.31 -1.76 30.64
CA ARG A 8 -9.84 -3.00 30.09
C ARG A 8 -9.64 -4.12 31.12
N THR A 9 -10.66 -4.36 31.95
CA THR A 9 -10.65 -5.32 33.07
C THR A 9 -11.47 -6.59 32.80
N ALA A 10 -12.42 -6.56 31.86
CA ALA A 10 -13.22 -7.73 31.51
C ALA A 10 -12.49 -8.65 30.53
N HIS A 11 -12.58 -9.96 30.76
CA HIS A 11 -11.99 -11.00 29.92
C HIS A 11 -13.07 -11.75 29.12
N ILE A 12 -12.76 -12.03 27.84
CA ILE A 12 -13.54 -12.93 26.99
C ILE A 12 -12.66 -14.16 26.75
N LEU A 13 -13.10 -15.31 27.27
CA LEU A 13 -12.40 -16.58 27.08
C LEU A 13 -12.97 -17.29 25.86
N VAL A 14 -12.11 -17.53 24.87
CA VAL A 14 -12.43 -18.30 23.67
C VAL A 14 -11.64 -19.61 23.73
N ARG A 15 -12.34 -20.73 23.62
CA ARG A 15 -11.70 -22.04 23.44
C ARG A 15 -11.41 -22.20 21.96
N CYS A 16 -10.16 -22.49 21.62
CA CYS A 16 -9.73 -22.70 20.25
C CYS A 16 -9.01 -24.06 20.14
N THR A 17 -9.12 -24.71 18.99
CA THR A 17 -8.24 -25.83 18.64
C THR A 17 -6.81 -25.31 18.37
N PRO A 18 -5.77 -26.17 18.43
CA PRO A 18 -4.41 -25.75 18.09
C PRO A 18 -4.28 -25.21 16.66
N GLU A 19 -5.08 -25.71 15.72
CA GLU A 19 -5.13 -25.24 14.33
C GLU A 19 -5.73 -23.83 14.23
N GLU A 20 -6.85 -23.59 14.91
CA GLU A 20 -7.49 -22.27 14.97
C GLU A 20 -6.58 -21.23 15.61
N LYS A 21 -5.80 -21.64 16.62
CA LYS A 21 -4.82 -20.76 17.26
C LYS A 21 -3.70 -20.38 16.29
N ALA A 22 -3.17 -21.33 15.53
CA ALA A 22 -2.15 -21.06 14.52
C ALA A 22 -2.68 -20.10 13.44
N ALA A 23 -3.89 -20.34 12.92
CA ALA A 23 -4.52 -19.47 11.95
C ALA A 23 -4.77 -18.05 12.50
N ALA A 24 -5.12 -17.92 13.78
CA ALA A 24 -5.29 -16.61 14.42
C ALA A 24 -3.95 -15.86 14.54
N GLU A 25 -2.86 -16.56 14.88
CA GLU A 25 -1.52 -15.97 14.94
C GLU A 25 -1.00 -15.51 13.57
N GLU A 26 -1.28 -16.27 12.50
CA GLU A 26 -0.97 -15.84 11.14
C GLU A 26 -1.74 -14.57 10.74
N LYS A 27 -3.04 -14.53 11.02
CA LYS A 27 -3.85 -13.32 10.76
C LYS A 27 -3.33 -12.12 11.56
N VAL A 28 -2.97 -12.31 12.82
CA VAL A 28 -2.40 -11.24 13.65
C VAL A 28 -1.12 -10.67 13.06
N LYS A 29 -0.24 -11.53 12.52
CA LYS A 29 0.96 -11.08 11.80
C LYS A 29 0.59 -10.31 10.53
N ALA A 30 -0.33 -10.85 9.73
CA ALA A 30 -0.77 -10.24 8.47
C ALA A 30 -1.40 -8.85 8.65
N PHE A 31 -2.14 -8.62 9.74
CA PHE A 31 -2.74 -7.33 10.06
C PHE A 31 -1.90 -6.50 11.05
N SER A 32 -0.71 -6.99 11.44
CA SER A 32 0.23 -6.33 12.37
C SER A 32 -0.38 -5.92 13.72
N TYR A 33 -1.20 -6.80 14.29
CA TYR A 33 -1.77 -6.63 15.62
C TYR A 33 -0.82 -7.13 16.73
N ALA A 34 -0.93 -6.55 17.93
CA ALA A 34 -0.12 -6.96 19.08
C ALA A 34 -0.55 -8.32 19.69
N SER A 35 -1.78 -8.78 19.44
CA SER A 35 -2.27 -10.08 19.93
C SER A 35 -3.54 -10.54 19.20
N PRO A 36 -3.83 -11.86 19.17
CA PRO A 36 -5.11 -12.40 18.66
C PRO A 36 -6.33 -11.79 19.34
N ALA A 37 -6.27 -11.55 20.65
CA ALA A 37 -7.36 -10.94 21.40
C ALA A 37 -7.61 -9.47 21.02
N ALA A 38 -6.58 -8.74 20.56
CA ALA A 38 -6.75 -7.39 20.04
C ALA A 38 -7.45 -7.41 18.67
N LEU A 39 -7.02 -8.30 17.77
CA LEU A 39 -7.64 -8.47 16.45
C LEU A 39 -9.12 -8.88 16.56
N VAL A 40 -9.43 -9.88 17.39
CA VAL A 40 -10.82 -10.33 17.61
C VAL A 40 -11.67 -9.23 18.23
N ARG A 41 -11.12 -8.45 19.16
CA ARG A 41 -11.86 -7.32 19.76
C ARG A 41 -12.21 -6.28 18.71
N ASP A 42 -11.25 -5.88 17.89
CA ASP A 42 -11.45 -4.85 16.88
C ASP A 42 -12.47 -5.32 15.82
N LEU A 43 -12.37 -6.58 15.39
CA LEU A 43 -13.39 -7.22 14.53
C LEU A 43 -14.79 -7.22 15.17
N LEU A 44 -14.90 -7.51 16.46
CA LEU A 44 -16.19 -7.49 17.19
C LEU A 44 -16.74 -6.07 17.40
N MET A 45 -15.90 -5.04 17.30
CA MET A 45 -16.27 -3.64 17.47
C MET A 45 -16.47 -2.91 16.14
N ASP A 46 -16.54 -3.67 15.03
CA ASP A 46 -16.67 -3.13 13.67
C ASP A 46 -15.51 -2.20 13.27
N ILE A 47 -14.33 -2.41 13.88
CA ILE A 47 -13.10 -1.72 13.52
C ILE A 47 -12.42 -2.57 12.46
N GLU A 48 -12.42 -2.08 11.22
CA GLU A 48 -11.81 -2.79 10.09
C GLU A 48 -10.28 -2.82 10.27
N PRO A 49 -9.67 -4.01 10.42
CA PRO A 49 -8.23 -4.13 10.60
C PRO A 49 -7.53 -3.72 9.30
N LYS A 50 -6.77 -2.62 9.35
CA LYS A 50 -5.98 -2.15 8.19
C LYS A 50 -4.91 -3.18 7.85
N SER A 51 -5.06 -3.84 6.70
CA SER A 51 -4.08 -4.79 6.17
C SER A 51 -2.74 -4.08 5.90
N THR A 52 -1.64 -4.61 6.43
CA THR A 52 -0.31 -4.08 6.12
C THR A 52 0.19 -4.55 4.76
N LEU A 53 -0.39 -5.62 4.19
CA LEU A 53 -0.12 -6.05 2.82
C LEU A 53 -0.52 -4.97 1.81
N ASP A 54 -1.63 -4.27 2.06
CA ASP A 54 -2.10 -3.20 1.19
C ASP A 54 -1.13 -2.02 1.20
N GLN A 55 -0.56 -1.70 2.37
CA GLN A 55 0.43 -0.62 2.48
C GLN A 55 1.72 -0.94 1.71
N GLN A 56 2.22 -2.17 1.80
CA GLN A 56 3.44 -2.56 1.07
C GLN A 56 3.22 -2.54 -0.45
N ALA A 57 2.08 -3.06 -0.92
CA ALA A 57 1.71 -3.02 -2.33
C ALA A 57 1.54 -1.57 -2.83
N ILE A 58 0.90 -0.71 -2.05
CA ILE A 58 0.78 0.73 -2.35
C ILE A 58 2.17 1.37 -2.46
N LEU A 59 3.09 1.09 -1.54
CA LEU A 59 4.45 1.64 -1.58
C LEU A 59 5.22 1.20 -2.83
N GLU A 60 5.09 -0.06 -3.24
CA GLU A 60 5.71 -0.56 -4.46
C GLU A 60 5.13 0.12 -5.72
N LEU A 61 3.81 0.29 -5.78
CA LEU A 61 3.16 0.99 -6.89
C LEU A 61 3.57 2.47 -6.95
N VAL A 62 3.73 3.14 -5.80
CA VAL A 62 4.25 4.52 -5.74
C VAL A 62 5.68 4.60 -6.27
N ARG A 63 6.54 3.62 -5.95
CA ARG A 63 7.92 3.57 -6.46
C ARG A 63 7.95 3.44 -7.98
N VAL A 64 7.17 2.51 -8.53
CA VAL A 64 7.05 2.32 -9.99
C VAL A 64 6.60 3.61 -10.68
N ASN A 65 5.60 4.30 -10.11
CA ASN A 65 5.12 5.58 -10.64
C ASN A 65 6.23 6.66 -10.64
N ALA A 66 7.02 6.74 -9.56
CA ALA A 66 8.15 7.67 -9.48
C ALA A 66 9.25 7.37 -10.51
N ASP A 67 9.55 6.10 -10.77
CA ASP A 67 10.51 5.68 -11.79
C ASP A 67 10.05 6.04 -13.21
N GLN A 68 8.77 5.82 -13.50
CA GLN A 68 8.18 6.27 -14.76
C GLN A 68 8.28 7.79 -14.93
N GLY A 69 8.07 8.56 -13.85
CA GLY A 69 8.22 10.02 -13.87
C GLY A 69 9.65 10.45 -14.22
N ARG A 70 10.65 9.77 -13.65
CA ARG A 70 12.07 9.99 -13.98
C ARG A 70 12.38 9.68 -15.44
N LEU A 71 11.90 8.53 -15.95
CA LEU A 71 12.09 8.14 -17.34
C LEU A 71 11.48 9.16 -18.31
N GLY A 72 10.27 9.64 -18.03
CA GLY A 72 9.63 10.71 -18.82
C GLY A 72 10.44 12.01 -18.80
N GLY A 73 10.97 12.40 -17.62
CA GLY A 73 11.84 13.56 -17.50
C GLY A 73 13.14 13.44 -18.30
N LEU A 74 13.79 12.28 -18.26
CA LEU A 74 14.99 12.00 -19.05
C LEU A 74 14.71 12.04 -20.55
N LEU A 75 13.58 11.46 -20.99
CA LEU A 75 13.17 11.47 -22.38
C LEU A 75 12.91 12.91 -22.87
N LYS A 76 12.21 13.72 -22.06
CA LYS A 76 11.99 15.14 -22.35
C LYS A 76 13.30 15.92 -22.44
N HIS A 77 14.25 15.67 -21.55
CA HIS A 77 15.57 16.31 -21.57
C HIS A 77 16.37 15.89 -22.82
N TRP A 78 16.31 14.62 -23.20
CA TRP A 78 16.97 14.11 -24.41
C TRP A 78 16.41 14.77 -25.68
N LEU A 79 15.08 14.91 -25.79
CA LEU A 79 14.41 15.63 -26.88
C LEU A 79 14.87 17.09 -26.98
N GLN A 80 15.08 17.75 -25.85
CA GLN A 80 15.50 19.15 -25.79
C GLN A 80 17.00 19.35 -26.06
N GLY A 81 17.84 18.38 -25.69
CA GLY A 81 19.30 18.53 -25.71
C GLY A 81 20.01 18.05 -26.98
N LYS A 82 19.60 16.90 -27.54
CA LYS A 82 20.29 16.30 -28.71
C LYS A 82 19.57 16.49 -30.04
N GLY A 83 18.31 16.93 -30.01
CA GLY A 83 17.45 17.03 -31.19
C GLY A 83 17.10 15.64 -31.71
N ALA A 84 15.93 15.12 -31.34
CA ALA A 84 15.41 13.94 -32.03
C ALA A 84 15.18 14.26 -33.51
N GLU A 85 15.38 13.25 -34.37
CA GLU A 85 14.96 13.35 -35.77
C GLU A 85 13.53 13.85 -35.84
N LYS A 86 13.28 14.87 -36.68
CA LYS A 86 12.01 15.61 -36.71
C LYS A 86 10.80 14.69 -36.91
N ASP A 87 11.01 13.56 -37.59
CA ASP A 87 9.99 12.57 -37.90
C ASP A 87 9.63 11.68 -36.69
N LEU A 88 10.56 11.49 -35.74
CA LEU A 88 10.37 10.71 -34.51
C LEU A 88 9.81 11.55 -33.34
N VAL A 89 9.92 12.88 -33.40
CA VAL A 89 9.44 13.79 -32.35
C VAL A 89 7.94 13.61 -32.02
N PRO A 90 7.02 13.44 -33.00
CA PRO A 90 5.60 13.25 -32.73
C PRO A 90 5.32 11.96 -31.95
N ASP A 91 5.92 10.85 -32.37
CA ASP A 91 5.72 9.53 -31.75
C ASP A 91 6.27 9.50 -30.32
N ILE A 92 7.43 10.12 -30.09
CA ILE A 92 8.02 10.20 -28.76
C ILE A 92 7.15 11.08 -27.83
N ARG A 93 6.55 12.16 -28.35
CA ARG A 93 5.60 12.97 -27.55
C ARG A 93 4.31 12.21 -27.25
N ALA A 94 3.82 11.40 -28.19
CA ALA A 94 2.66 10.55 -27.98
C ALA A 94 2.93 9.52 -26.87
N LEU A 95 4.08 8.83 -26.95
CA LEU A 95 4.52 7.88 -25.94
C LEU A 95 4.69 8.54 -24.55
N LEU A 96 5.27 9.75 -24.50
CA LEU A 96 5.42 10.51 -23.25
C LEU A 96 4.04 10.79 -22.61
N LYS A 97 3.06 11.15 -23.44
CA LYS A 97 1.69 11.44 -23.00
C LYS A 97 0.99 10.17 -22.49
N GLU A 98 1.18 9.03 -23.13
CA GLU A 98 0.65 7.74 -22.67
C GLU A 98 1.25 7.33 -21.32
N ILE A 99 2.56 7.56 -21.14
CA ILE A 99 3.23 7.35 -19.86
C ILE A 99 2.63 8.25 -18.78
N GLU A 100 2.45 9.55 -19.05
CA GLU A 100 1.83 10.49 -18.12
C GLU A 100 0.38 10.11 -17.75
N GLN A 101 -0.41 9.63 -18.72
CA GLN A 101 -1.78 9.15 -18.47
C GLN A 101 -1.78 7.88 -17.60
N THR A 102 -0.85 6.96 -17.86
CA THR A 102 -0.70 5.75 -17.06
C THR A 102 -0.34 6.10 -15.62
N GLN A 103 0.59 7.04 -15.40
CA GLN A 103 0.96 7.54 -14.08
C GLN A 103 -0.20 8.19 -13.33
N GLN A 104 -1.03 8.97 -14.02
CA GLN A 104 -2.23 9.58 -13.44
C GLN A 104 -3.27 8.55 -13.02
N SER A 105 -3.53 7.54 -13.87
CA SER A 105 -4.43 6.42 -13.56
C SER A 105 -3.94 5.63 -12.34
N LEU A 106 -2.63 5.33 -12.30
CA LEU A 106 -1.98 4.65 -11.17
C LEU A 106 -2.12 5.47 -9.88
N LYS A 107 -1.83 6.78 -9.93
CA LYS A 107 -1.96 7.67 -8.78
C LYS A 107 -3.39 7.76 -8.28
N ALA A 108 -4.37 7.88 -9.18
CA ALA A 108 -5.78 7.92 -8.81
C ALA A 108 -6.24 6.64 -8.11
N ARG A 109 -5.84 5.47 -8.63
CA ARG A 109 -6.12 4.16 -8.00
C ARG A 109 -5.47 4.01 -6.63
N ILE A 110 -4.21 4.45 -6.49
CA ILE A 110 -3.51 4.44 -5.20
C ILE A 110 -4.23 5.34 -4.18
N MET A 111 -4.72 6.51 -4.60
CA MET A 111 -5.42 7.45 -3.70
C MET A 111 -6.84 7.01 -3.32
N SER A 112 -7.43 6.07 -4.06
CA SER A 112 -8.76 5.51 -3.78
C SER A 112 -8.76 4.26 -2.90
N LEU A 113 -7.56 3.72 -2.61
CA LEU A 113 -7.33 2.60 -1.69
C LEU A 113 -7.06 3.15 -0.28
#